data_AF-H5SAK7-F1
#
_entry.id   AF-H5SAK7-F1
#
_cell.length_a   1.000
_cell.length_b   1.000
_cell.length_c   1.000
_cell.angle_alpha   90.00
_cell.angle_beta   90.00
_cell.angle_gamma   90.00
#
_symmetry.space_group_name_H-M   'P 1'
#
loop_
_entity.id
_entity.type
_entity.pdbx_description
1 polymer ?
#
loop_
_entity_poly.entity_id
_entity_poly.type
_entity_poly.pdbx_seq_one_letter_code
_entity_poly.pdbx_strand_id
1 'polypeptide(L)'
;MKRFLPLSLVALLAALSLISPGQAGGPVTPFPPSPTSTQTPPAPSGLTATPALTPSPTLTATPTAIPLTYALVNVPDRGTLHMRSRPDIQSRIVGALAAQQKNIPLTGRTSGKMPKIWYEVRRSGGGTGWISSYYVIEYVPPEAFCRDERIRPLIENLTKAIRELDGAAFARLVSPMHGVTVRLTAKGTPYNFLELYARYLFWEHIPHPLGQSWARKQASDRLISRSGDPASQRSVCCFL
;
A
#
# COMPACT_ATOMS: atom_id res chain seq x y z
N MET A 1 -52.79 24.75 -37.69
CA MET A 1 -54.01 25.29 -37.05
C MET A 1 -54.00 24.91 -35.57
N LYS A 2 -54.22 25.89 -34.69
CA LYS A 2 -54.65 25.82 -33.26
C LYS A 2 -53.67 25.16 -32.25
N ARG A 3 -52.86 25.92 -31.50
CA ARG A 3 -53.09 26.87 -30.35
C ARG A 3 -53.04 26.13 -28.99
N PHE A 4 -51.97 26.29 -28.19
CA PHE A 4 -51.65 27.35 -27.20
C PHE A 4 -52.30 27.14 -25.81
N LEU A 5 -51.46 26.74 -24.82
CA LEU A 5 -51.29 27.20 -23.40
C LEU A 5 -52.56 27.35 -22.47
N PRO A 6 -52.43 27.70 -21.16
CA PRO A 6 -51.85 26.98 -20.01
C PRO A 6 -52.76 27.13 -18.75
N LEU A 7 -52.36 26.70 -17.55
CA LEU A 7 -52.87 27.26 -16.27
C LEU A 7 -51.81 26.98 -15.17
N SER A 8 -50.97 27.96 -14.83
CA SER A 8 -51.06 28.91 -13.70
C SER A 8 -51.13 28.22 -12.31
N LEU A 9 -50.12 28.30 -11.43
CA LEU A 9 -49.46 29.45 -10.74
C LEU A 9 -50.21 29.90 -9.47
N VAL A 10 -49.43 30.28 -8.43
CA VAL A 10 -49.77 31.12 -7.24
C VAL A 10 -50.13 30.28 -5.99
N ALA A 11 -49.65 30.49 -4.74
CA ALA A 11 -49.07 31.61 -3.96
C ALA A 11 -48.43 31.02 -2.67
N LEU A 12 -47.27 31.44 -2.12
CA LEU A 12 -46.87 32.67 -1.40
C LEU A 12 -46.84 32.55 0.16
N LEU A 13 -45.73 33.08 0.72
CA LEU A 13 -45.53 33.76 2.03
C LEU A 13 -45.64 32.94 3.32
N ALA A 14 -44.56 32.79 4.12
CA ALA A 14 -43.81 33.77 4.94
C ALA A 14 -44.41 33.99 6.34
N ALA A 15 -43.60 33.71 7.38
CA ALA A 15 -43.75 34.29 8.71
C ALA A 15 -42.36 34.43 9.38
N LEU A 16 -41.97 35.69 9.58
CA LEU A 16 -40.91 36.14 10.51
C LEU A 16 -41.35 35.90 11.96
N SER A 17 -40.39 35.75 12.89
CA SER A 17 -40.38 36.47 14.19
C SER A 17 -39.10 36.26 15.03
N LEU A 18 -38.38 37.37 15.22
CA LEU A 18 -37.89 37.96 16.49
C LEU A 18 -36.77 37.30 17.35
N ILE A 19 -35.56 37.89 17.23
CA ILE A 19 -34.72 38.58 18.26
C ILE A 19 -34.68 38.02 19.70
N SER A 20 -33.47 37.72 20.17
CA SER A 20 -32.96 38.21 21.49
C SER A 20 -31.42 38.26 21.55
N PRO A 21 -30.84 39.18 22.36
CA PRO A 21 -29.41 39.47 22.42
C PRO A 21 -28.70 38.85 23.64
N GLY A 22 -27.38 38.76 23.55
CA GLY A 22 -26.47 38.85 24.70
C GLY A 22 -25.94 37.53 25.26
N GLN A 23 -24.63 37.30 25.12
CA GLN A 23 -23.74 37.31 26.29
C GLN A 23 -22.27 37.31 25.88
N ALA A 24 -21.56 38.26 26.48
CA ALA A 24 -20.12 38.37 26.51
C ALA A 24 -19.51 37.28 27.40
N GLY A 25 -18.33 36.79 27.01
CA GLY A 25 -17.50 35.90 27.81
C GLY A 25 -16.16 35.65 27.11
N GLY A 26 -15.16 36.49 27.40
CA GLY A 26 -13.81 36.33 26.86
C GLY A 26 -13.06 35.13 27.45
N PRO A 27 -11.89 34.81 26.88
CA PRO A 27 -10.77 34.48 27.76
C PRO A 27 -9.46 35.20 27.39
N VAL A 28 -8.95 35.90 28.41
CA VAL A 28 -7.55 35.97 28.89
C VAL A 28 -6.38 36.00 27.89
N THR A 29 -5.76 37.19 27.85
CA THR A 29 -4.33 37.54 27.76
C THR A 29 -3.28 36.48 27.38
N PRO A 30 -2.40 36.78 26.41
CA PRO A 30 -1.17 36.02 26.18
C PRO A 30 -0.13 36.28 27.29
N PHE A 31 0.42 35.20 27.82
CA PHE A 31 1.54 35.18 28.77
C PHE A 31 2.83 35.72 28.12
N PRO A 32 3.65 36.53 28.83
CA PRO A 32 5.00 36.90 28.37
C PRO A 32 6.00 35.74 28.53
N PRO A 33 7.07 35.68 27.73
CA PRO A 33 8.12 34.68 27.89
C PRO A 33 8.98 34.96 29.14
N SER A 34 9.21 33.90 29.92
CA SER A 34 10.07 33.89 31.11
C SER A 34 11.56 33.89 30.72
N PRO A 35 12.44 34.66 31.39
CA PRO A 35 13.87 34.64 31.12
C PRO A 35 14.52 33.37 31.68
N THR A 36 15.13 32.57 30.81
CA THR A 36 15.96 31.43 31.23
C THR A 36 17.31 31.95 31.70
N SER A 37 17.58 31.82 32.99
CA SER A 37 18.87 32.13 33.60
C SER A 37 19.85 30.97 33.34
N THR A 38 20.91 31.22 32.57
CA THR A 38 22.03 30.30 32.40
C THR A 38 22.88 30.31 33.67
N GLN A 39 22.81 29.25 34.48
CA GLN A 39 23.75 29.01 35.56
C GLN A 39 24.82 28.01 35.09
N THR A 40 26.05 28.48 35.05
CA THR A 40 27.28 27.67 34.88
C THR A 40 27.63 27.03 36.23
N PRO A 41 27.67 25.70 36.35
CA PRO A 41 28.22 25.05 37.53
C PRO A 41 29.76 25.10 37.54
N PRO A 42 30.39 25.34 38.71
CA PRO A 42 31.84 25.30 38.85
C PRO A 42 32.38 23.86 38.86
N ALA A 43 33.60 23.70 38.34
CA ALA A 43 34.34 22.45 38.32
C ALA A 43 34.80 22.02 39.73
N PRO A 44 34.60 20.76 40.13
CA PRO A 44 35.35 20.15 41.21
C PRO A 44 36.58 19.41 40.67
N SER A 45 37.76 19.84 41.11
CA SER A 45 38.99 19.04 41.08
C SER A 45 38.99 18.10 42.29
N GLY A 46 39.20 16.80 42.07
CA GLY A 46 39.39 15.86 43.17
C GLY A 46 39.45 14.38 42.78
N LEU A 47 40.68 13.85 42.76
CA LEU A 47 41.11 12.50 43.14
C LEU A 47 40.77 11.28 42.26
N THR A 48 41.85 10.81 41.61
CA THR A 48 42.32 9.43 41.42
C THR A 48 41.48 8.30 42.02
N ALA A 49 40.89 7.49 41.14
CA ALA A 49 40.78 6.04 41.28
C ALA A 49 40.80 5.44 39.87
N THR A 50 41.78 4.59 39.57
CA THR A 50 41.86 3.82 38.32
C THR A 50 40.69 2.84 38.26
N PRO A 51 39.73 2.97 37.33
CA PRO A 51 38.74 1.93 37.11
C PRO A 51 39.40 0.80 36.33
N ALA A 52 39.26 -0.42 36.84
CA ALA A 52 39.57 -1.63 36.11
C ALA A 52 38.87 -1.61 34.74
N LEU A 53 39.58 -2.02 33.69
CA LEU A 53 39.05 -2.16 32.33
C LEU A 53 37.91 -3.19 32.33
N THR A 54 36.68 -2.73 32.49
CA THR A 54 35.49 -3.50 32.14
C THR A 54 35.56 -3.82 30.64
N PRO A 55 35.40 -5.09 30.21
CA PRO A 55 35.34 -5.39 28.79
C PRO A 55 34.20 -4.58 28.17
N SER A 56 34.56 -3.73 27.20
CA SER A 56 33.59 -3.00 26.40
C SER A 56 32.61 -4.01 25.78
N PRO A 57 31.28 -3.81 25.88
CA PRO A 57 30.35 -4.66 25.15
C PRO A 57 30.69 -4.52 23.66
N THR A 58 31.15 -5.63 23.06
CA THR A 58 31.29 -5.75 21.62
C THR A 58 29.97 -5.32 21.00
N LEU A 59 30.00 -4.24 20.21
CA LEU A 59 28.85 -3.82 19.43
C LEU A 59 28.47 -4.99 18.53
N THR A 60 27.36 -5.64 18.86
CA THR A 60 26.66 -6.59 18.01
C THR A 60 26.53 -5.94 16.64
N ALA A 61 27.08 -6.59 15.60
CA ALA A 61 27.02 -6.12 14.24
C ALA A 61 25.56 -5.75 13.91
N THR A 62 25.32 -4.47 13.65
CA THR A 62 24.05 -4.00 13.07
C THR A 62 23.76 -4.89 11.87
N PRO A 63 22.59 -5.55 11.79
CA PRO A 63 22.26 -6.38 10.63
C PRO A 63 22.47 -5.52 9.39
N THR A 64 23.30 -6.01 8.46
CA THR A 64 23.57 -5.34 7.19
C THR A 64 22.23 -4.97 6.58
N ALA A 65 21.94 -3.67 6.51
CA ALA A 65 20.75 -3.17 5.85
C ALA A 65 20.81 -3.66 4.40
N ILE A 66 19.94 -4.59 4.04
CA ILE A 66 19.80 -5.03 2.66
C ILE A 66 19.40 -3.77 1.86
N PRO A 67 20.10 -3.43 0.77
CA PRO A 67 19.74 -2.27 -0.02
C PRO A 67 18.29 -2.43 -0.51
N LEU A 68 17.45 -1.48 -0.14
CA LEU A 68 16.04 -1.48 -0.50
C LEU A 68 15.90 -1.24 -2.01
N THR A 69 15.72 -2.33 -2.74
CA THR A 69 15.47 -2.29 -4.18
C THR A 69 13.98 -2.32 -4.46
N TYR A 70 13.54 -1.79 -5.61
CA TYR A 70 12.14 -1.75 -6.00
C TYR A 70 11.89 -2.51 -7.31
N ALA A 71 10.68 -3.04 -7.45
CA ALA A 71 10.22 -3.75 -8.65
C ALA A 71 8.85 -3.23 -9.11
N LEU A 72 8.54 -3.47 -10.40
CA LEU A 72 7.20 -3.20 -10.93
C LEU A 72 6.23 -4.35 -10.69
N VAL A 73 5.00 -4.00 -10.37
CA VAL A 73 3.86 -4.91 -10.23
C VAL A 73 2.66 -4.37 -11.01
N ASN A 74 1.69 -5.21 -11.33
CA ASN A 74 0.42 -4.84 -11.98
C ASN A 74 0.55 -4.19 -13.36
N VAL A 75 1.69 -4.32 -14.02
CA VAL A 75 1.86 -3.98 -15.44
C VAL A 75 1.51 -5.22 -16.27
N PRO A 76 0.67 -5.12 -17.32
CA PRO A 76 0.33 -6.27 -18.16
C PRO A 76 1.55 -6.99 -18.72
N ASP A 77 1.44 -8.30 -18.95
CA ASP A 77 2.50 -9.11 -19.55
C ASP A 77 2.94 -8.52 -20.90
N ARG A 78 4.24 -8.33 -21.09
CA ARG A 78 4.86 -7.62 -22.24
C ARG A 78 4.44 -6.15 -22.41
N GLY A 79 3.74 -5.58 -21.43
CA GLY A 79 3.41 -4.17 -21.38
C GLY A 79 4.61 -3.31 -20.96
N THR A 80 4.38 -2.00 -21.02
CA THR A 80 5.34 -1.00 -20.52
C THR A 80 4.65 -0.03 -19.59
N LEU A 81 5.31 0.33 -18.49
CA LEU A 81 4.89 1.42 -17.65
C LEU A 81 5.48 2.73 -18.17
N HIS A 82 4.62 3.67 -18.52
CA HIS A 82 5.06 4.98 -18.98
C HIS A 82 5.48 5.88 -17.82
N MET A 83 6.66 6.46 -17.96
CA MET A 83 7.21 7.46 -17.06
C MET A 83 6.82 8.86 -17.54
N ARG A 84 6.37 9.71 -16.63
CA ARG A 84 5.78 11.02 -16.89
C ARG A 84 6.76 12.14 -16.54
N SER A 85 6.64 13.31 -17.19
CA SER A 85 7.47 14.48 -16.88
C SER A 85 7.16 15.12 -15.52
N ARG A 86 5.96 14.92 -14.99
CA ARG A 86 5.47 15.40 -13.69
C ARG A 86 4.63 14.30 -13.02
N PRO A 87 4.40 14.36 -11.70
CA PRO A 87 3.62 13.37 -10.95
C PRO A 87 2.11 13.48 -11.22
N ASP A 88 1.72 13.29 -12.47
CA ASP A 88 0.35 13.42 -12.95
C ASP A 88 0.08 12.54 -14.18
N ILE A 89 -1.12 11.96 -14.26
CA ILE A 89 -1.49 11.01 -15.33
C ILE A 89 -1.64 11.65 -16.71
N GLN A 90 -1.83 12.97 -16.79
CA GLN A 90 -1.98 13.73 -18.04
C GLN A 90 -0.66 14.30 -18.52
N SER A 91 0.40 14.21 -17.72
CA SER A 91 1.71 14.76 -18.08
C SER A 91 2.35 14.00 -19.24
N ARG A 92 3.19 14.69 -20.01
CA ARG A 92 3.88 14.11 -21.17
C ARG A 92 4.70 12.88 -20.76
N ILE A 93 4.67 11.85 -21.60
CA ILE A 93 5.50 10.65 -21.44
C ILE A 93 6.95 10.99 -21.81
N VAL A 94 7.88 10.70 -20.91
CA VAL A 94 9.32 10.96 -21.08
C VAL A 94 10.14 9.68 -21.19
N GLY A 95 9.55 8.53 -20.89
CA GLY A 95 10.18 7.23 -21.09
C GLY A 95 9.26 6.08 -20.72
N ALA A 96 9.80 4.88 -20.71
CA ALA A 96 9.07 3.65 -20.41
C ALA A 96 9.95 2.67 -19.64
N LEU A 97 9.30 1.87 -18.79
CA LEU A 97 9.90 0.77 -18.04
C LEU A 97 9.22 -0.54 -18.45
N ALA A 98 9.97 -1.64 -18.51
CA ALA A 98 9.42 -2.94 -18.83
C ALA A 98 8.59 -3.51 -17.67
N ALA A 99 7.52 -4.25 -17.95
CA ALA A 99 6.55 -4.73 -16.95
C ALA A 99 7.14 -5.46 -15.72
N GLN A 100 8.27 -6.15 -15.88
CA GLN A 100 8.92 -6.92 -14.79
C GLN A 100 10.30 -6.37 -14.41
N GLN A 101 10.51 -5.08 -14.65
CA GLN A 101 11.77 -4.44 -14.31
C GLN A 101 11.97 -4.44 -12.78
N LYS A 102 13.13 -4.97 -12.35
CA LYS A 102 13.61 -5.00 -10.97
C LYS A 102 14.70 -3.93 -10.79
N ASN A 103 15.10 -3.71 -9.54
CA ASN A 103 16.19 -2.80 -9.16
C ASN A 103 15.97 -1.37 -9.68
N ILE A 104 14.74 -0.86 -9.56
CA ILE A 104 14.42 0.47 -10.06
C ILE A 104 15.07 1.53 -9.16
N PRO A 105 15.87 2.45 -9.73
CA PRO A 105 16.53 3.50 -8.97
C PRO A 105 15.54 4.63 -8.69
N LEU A 106 14.81 4.52 -7.59
CA LEU A 106 13.95 5.60 -7.10
C LEU A 106 14.81 6.68 -6.43
N THR A 107 14.60 7.94 -6.81
CA THR A 107 15.37 9.09 -6.30
C THR A 107 14.56 9.99 -5.36
N GLY A 108 13.23 9.84 -5.37
CA GLY A 108 12.34 10.66 -4.55
C GLY A 108 10.89 10.22 -4.65
N ARG A 109 10.02 10.90 -3.89
CA ARG A 109 8.57 10.72 -3.97
C ARG A 109 7.81 11.99 -3.65
N THR A 110 6.58 12.10 -4.16
CA THR A 110 5.67 13.16 -3.72
C THR A 110 5.12 12.88 -2.31
N SER A 111 4.71 13.94 -1.62
CA SER A 111 3.96 13.84 -0.36
C SER A 111 2.48 13.60 -0.63
N GLY A 112 1.85 12.70 0.12
CA GLY A 112 0.42 12.43 0.03
C GLY A 112 0.05 11.08 0.62
N LYS A 113 -1.24 10.73 0.54
CA LYS A 113 -1.70 9.36 0.82
C LYS A 113 -1.67 8.54 -0.47
N MET A 114 -1.22 7.30 -0.36
CA MET A 114 -1.28 6.35 -1.48
C MET A 114 -2.77 6.13 -1.87
N PRO A 115 -3.09 5.92 -3.17
CA PRO A 115 -2.19 5.73 -4.31
C PRO A 115 -1.77 7.03 -5.04
N LYS A 116 -2.05 8.22 -4.46
CA LYS A 116 -1.70 9.52 -5.08
C LYS A 116 -0.21 9.86 -5.01
N ILE A 117 0.59 8.97 -4.43
CA ILE A 117 2.05 9.12 -4.39
C ILE A 117 2.63 8.74 -5.75
N TRP A 118 3.60 9.54 -6.18
CA TRP A 118 4.42 9.28 -7.34
C TRP A 118 5.86 9.15 -6.93
N TYR A 119 6.57 8.22 -7.54
CA TYR A 119 8.00 8.04 -7.36
C TYR A 119 8.76 8.66 -8.50
N GLU A 120 9.82 9.39 -8.17
CA GLU A 120 10.79 9.87 -9.14
C GLU A 120 11.78 8.74 -9.44
N VAL A 121 12.06 8.53 -10.72
CA VAL A 121 12.92 7.48 -11.23
C VAL A 121 14.02 8.10 -12.07
N ARG A 122 15.27 7.67 -11.85
CA ARG A 122 16.40 8.08 -12.69
C ARG A 122 16.43 7.26 -13.98
N ARG A 123 16.62 7.94 -15.11
CA ARG A 123 16.67 7.33 -16.44
C ARG A 123 18.09 6.89 -16.81
N SER A 124 18.21 5.79 -17.54
CA SER A 124 19.51 5.27 -18.02
C SER A 124 20.24 6.21 -19.01
N GLY A 125 19.54 7.15 -19.63
CA GLY A 125 20.10 8.18 -20.52
C GLY A 125 20.21 9.57 -19.90
N GLY A 126 20.07 9.70 -18.57
CA GLY A 126 20.05 10.98 -17.87
C GLY A 126 18.65 11.59 -17.73
N GLY A 127 18.52 12.49 -16.76
CA GLY A 127 17.25 13.09 -16.35
C GLY A 127 16.40 12.16 -15.46
N THR A 128 15.24 12.68 -15.05
CA THR A 128 14.29 11.97 -14.19
C THR A 128 12.90 11.94 -14.82
N GLY A 129 12.04 11.10 -14.26
CA GLY A 129 10.62 11.13 -14.54
C GLY A 129 9.84 10.41 -13.44
N TRP A 130 8.52 10.44 -13.55
CA TRP A 130 7.61 10.07 -12.47
C TRP A 130 6.78 8.85 -12.86
N ILE A 131 6.65 7.90 -11.93
CA ILE A 131 5.76 6.74 -12.04
C ILE A 131 4.81 6.68 -10.85
N SER A 132 3.61 6.13 -11.06
CA SER A 132 2.62 6.00 -9.99
C SER A 132 3.05 4.94 -8.98
N SER A 133 2.86 5.22 -7.69
CA SER A 133 3.08 4.26 -6.61
C SER A 133 2.28 2.97 -6.75
N TYR A 134 1.15 2.97 -7.47
CA TYR A 134 0.34 1.77 -7.70
C TYR A 134 1.13 0.62 -8.34
N TYR A 135 2.15 0.93 -9.14
CA TYR A 135 2.95 -0.05 -9.87
C TYR A 135 4.27 -0.40 -9.18
N VAL A 136 4.56 0.14 -8.00
CA VAL A 136 5.89 0.02 -7.37
C VAL A 136 5.78 -0.72 -6.05
N ILE A 137 6.53 -1.79 -5.90
CA ILE A 137 6.70 -2.53 -4.65
C ILE A 137 8.16 -2.62 -4.26
N GLU A 138 8.40 -2.83 -2.96
CA GLU A 138 9.68 -3.30 -2.49
C GLU A 138 10.00 -4.66 -3.13
N TYR A 139 11.23 -4.78 -3.64
CA TYR A 139 11.75 -6.03 -4.15
C TYR A 139 12.44 -6.79 -3.03
N VAL A 140 11.88 -7.95 -2.70
CA VAL A 140 12.48 -8.91 -1.77
C VAL A 140 13.09 -10.05 -2.59
N PRO A 141 14.41 -10.30 -2.48
CA PRO A 141 15.02 -11.43 -3.19
C PRO A 141 14.53 -12.77 -2.61
N PRO A 142 14.47 -13.85 -3.41
CA PRO A 142 13.90 -15.14 -2.98
C PRO A 142 14.52 -15.67 -1.68
N GLU A 143 15.83 -15.54 -1.51
CA GLU A 143 16.54 -16.04 -0.33
C GLU A 143 16.19 -15.26 0.94
N ALA A 144 15.84 -13.98 0.82
CA ALA A 144 15.37 -13.17 1.94
C ALA A 144 13.90 -13.49 2.25
N PHE A 145 13.08 -13.64 1.22
CA PHE A 145 11.69 -14.07 1.35
C PHE A 145 11.59 -15.40 2.12
N CYS A 146 12.37 -16.41 1.74
CA CYS A 146 12.33 -17.72 2.36
C CYS A 146 12.82 -17.75 3.82
N ARG A 147 13.62 -16.77 4.23
CA ARG A 147 14.12 -16.64 5.61
C ARG A 147 13.20 -15.82 6.50
N ASP A 148 12.20 -15.13 5.94
CA ASP A 148 11.27 -14.31 6.71
C ASP A 148 10.19 -15.19 7.37
N GLU A 149 10.27 -15.30 8.70
CA GLU A 149 9.38 -16.13 9.50
C GLU A 149 7.90 -15.69 9.44
N ARG A 150 7.62 -14.44 9.03
CA ARG A 150 6.26 -13.90 8.89
C ARG A 150 5.52 -14.47 7.68
N ILE A 151 6.24 -15.03 6.71
CA ILE A 151 5.67 -15.51 5.45
C ILE A 151 4.90 -16.80 5.64
N ARG A 152 5.40 -17.70 6.49
CA ARG A 152 4.73 -18.97 6.79
C ARG A 152 3.30 -18.79 7.31
N PRO A 153 3.03 -18.02 8.38
CA PRO A 153 1.66 -17.80 8.84
C PRO A 153 0.80 -17.04 7.82
N LEU A 154 1.39 -16.19 6.96
CA LEU A 154 0.66 -15.53 5.88
C LEU A 154 0.17 -16.54 4.83
N ILE A 155 1.03 -17.47 4.42
CA ILE A 155 0.67 -18.56 3.49
C ILE A 155 -0.36 -19.50 4.13
N GLU A 156 -0.24 -19.80 5.42
CA GLU A 156 -1.21 -20.62 6.15
C GLU A 156 -2.57 -19.95 6.21
N ASN A 157 -2.63 -18.66 6.57
CA ASN A 157 -3.87 -17.88 6.59
C ASN A 157 -4.49 -17.78 5.19
N LEU A 158 -3.68 -17.58 4.15
CA LEU A 158 -4.14 -17.57 2.76
C LEU A 158 -4.74 -18.92 2.37
N THR A 159 -4.04 -20.01 2.69
CA THR A 159 -4.48 -21.38 2.41
C THR A 159 -5.78 -21.68 3.13
N LYS A 160 -5.91 -21.29 4.40
CA LYS A 160 -7.11 -21.44 5.20
C LYS A 160 -8.28 -20.68 4.59
N ALA A 161 -8.10 -19.40 4.29
CA ALA A 161 -9.15 -18.56 3.70
C ALA A 161 -9.68 -19.13 2.37
N ILE A 162 -8.79 -19.67 1.53
CA ILE A 162 -9.17 -20.32 0.26
C ILE A 162 -9.91 -21.64 0.51
N ARG A 163 -9.44 -22.50 1.43
CA ARG A 163 -10.05 -23.81 1.72
C ARG A 163 -11.45 -23.67 2.34
N GLU A 164 -11.62 -22.69 3.21
CA GLU A 164 -12.88 -22.41 3.90
C GLU A 164 -13.81 -21.50 3.08
N LEU A 165 -13.37 -21.04 1.91
CA LEU A 165 -14.09 -20.06 1.08
C LEU A 165 -14.45 -18.77 1.86
N ASP A 166 -13.62 -18.40 2.84
CA ASP A 166 -13.81 -17.21 3.67
C ASP A 166 -13.22 -15.98 2.95
N GLY A 167 -14.11 -15.29 2.22
CA GLY A 167 -13.75 -14.07 1.50
C GLY A 167 -13.30 -12.94 2.43
N ALA A 168 -13.85 -12.83 3.65
CA ALA A 168 -13.48 -11.79 4.59
C ALA A 168 -12.08 -12.03 5.18
N ALA A 169 -11.70 -13.29 5.44
CA ALA A 169 -10.33 -13.64 5.78
C ALA A 169 -9.38 -13.41 4.60
N PHE A 170 -9.78 -13.80 3.38
CA PHE A 170 -8.96 -13.59 2.17
C PHE A 170 -8.69 -12.10 1.93
N ALA A 171 -9.73 -11.25 1.99
CA ALA A 171 -9.60 -9.81 1.77
C ALA A 171 -8.60 -9.15 2.73
N ARG A 172 -8.55 -9.59 4.00
CA ARG A 172 -7.60 -9.07 5.00
C ARG A 172 -6.13 -9.36 4.67
N LEU A 173 -5.86 -10.32 3.78
CA LEU A 173 -4.51 -10.66 3.31
C LEU A 173 -4.13 -9.90 2.03
N VAL A 174 -5.09 -9.23 1.39
CA VAL A 174 -4.88 -8.50 0.14
C VAL A 174 -4.26 -7.15 0.42
N SER A 175 -3.24 -6.78 -0.36
CA SER A 175 -2.64 -5.45 -0.25
C SER A 175 -3.70 -4.38 -0.56
N PRO A 176 -3.93 -3.40 0.34
CA PRO A 176 -4.86 -2.30 0.07
C PRO A 176 -4.46 -1.47 -1.15
N MET A 177 -3.17 -1.48 -1.51
CA MET A 177 -2.61 -0.67 -2.59
C MET A 177 -2.48 -1.42 -3.90
N HIS A 178 -1.94 -2.64 -3.84
CA HIS A 178 -1.59 -3.41 -5.04
C HIS A 178 -2.57 -4.52 -5.35
N GLY A 179 -3.54 -4.76 -4.47
CA GLY A 179 -4.45 -5.88 -4.61
C GLY A 179 -3.73 -7.23 -4.53
N VAL A 180 -4.39 -8.26 -5.07
CA VAL A 180 -3.85 -9.59 -5.28
C VAL A 180 -4.16 -10.03 -6.69
N THR A 181 -3.16 -10.52 -7.39
CA THR A 181 -3.33 -11.03 -8.75
C THR A 181 -3.67 -12.52 -8.68
N VAL A 182 -4.87 -12.86 -9.14
CA VAL A 182 -5.39 -14.23 -9.13
C VAL A 182 -5.50 -14.72 -10.57
N ARG A 183 -5.03 -15.95 -10.81
CA ARG A 183 -5.19 -16.65 -12.08
C ARG A 183 -5.88 -17.99 -11.82
N LEU A 184 -7.08 -18.17 -12.37
CA LEU A 184 -7.91 -19.34 -12.08
C LEU A 184 -7.49 -20.62 -12.82
N THR A 185 -6.88 -20.45 -13.98
CA THR A 185 -6.38 -21.55 -14.82
C THR A 185 -4.99 -21.20 -15.30
N ALA A 186 -4.14 -22.19 -15.56
CA ALA A 186 -2.75 -21.93 -15.98
C ALA A 186 -2.65 -20.97 -17.20
N LYS A 187 -3.62 -21.06 -18.11
CA LYS A 187 -3.71 -20.24 -19.34
C LYS A 187 -4.68 -19.06 -19.26
N GLY A 188 -5.36 -18.87 -18.12
CA GLY A 188 -6.34 -17.81 -17.95
C GLY A 188 -5.68 -16.43 -17.83
N THR A 189 -6.42 -15.38 -18.17
CA THR A 189 -5.99 -14.00 -17.94
C THR A 189 -5.97 -13.75 -16.42
N PRO A 190 -4.84 -13.29 -15.86
CA PRO A 190 -4.78 -12.91 -14.47
C PRO A 190 -5.65 -11.68 -14.22
N TYR A 191 -6.30 -11.61 -13.06
CA TYR A 191 -7.08 -10.45 -12.63
C TYR A 191 -6.59 -9.95 -11.27
N ASN A 192 -6.42 -8.64 -11.14
CA ASN A 192 -6.02 -8.01 -9.89
C ASN A 192 -7.25 -7.62 -9.07
N PHE A 193 -7.44 -8.27 -7.93
CA PHE A 193 -8.50 -7.95 -6.98
C PHE A 193 -8.00 -6.96 -5.94
N LEU A 194 -8.63 -5.79 -5.87
CA LEU A 194 -8.46 -4.90 -4.73
C LEU A 194 -9.16 -5.47 -3.50
N GLU A 195 -8.71 -5.10 -2.31
CA GLU A 195 -9.24 -5.57 -1.02
C GLU A 195 -10.77 -5.51 -0.94
N LEU A 196 -11.39 -4.42 -1.40
CA LEU A 196 -12.85 -4.24 -1.38
C LEU A 196 -13.59 -5.33 -2.18
N TYR A 197 -13.02 -5.80 -3.28
CA TYR A 197 -13.63 -6.79 -4.17
C TYR A 197 -13.20 -8.22 -3.83
N ALA A 198 -12.01 -8.37 -3.26
CA ALA A 198 -11.45 -9.66 -2.85
C ALA A 198 -12.38 -10.42 -1.88
N ARG A 199 -13.14 -9.70 -1.04
CA ARG A 199 -14.10 -10.33 -0.11
C ARG A 199 -15.21 -11.12 -0.78
N TYR A 200 -15.48 -10.81 -2.05
CA TYR A 200 -16.55 -11.42 -2.82
C TYR A 200 -16.04 -12.51 -3.76
N LEU A 201 -14.73 -12.82 -3.75
CA LEU A 201 -14.11 -13.76 -4.68
C LEU A 201 -14.82 -15.12 -4.72
N PHE A 202 -15.28 -15.59 -3.56
CA PHE A 202 -15.96 -16.88 -3.41
C PHE A 202 -17.48 -16.79 -3.48
N TRP A 203 -18.04 -15.60 -3.72
CA TRP A 203 -19.48 -15.38 -3.78
C TRP A 203 -20.05 -15.78 -5.15
N GLU A 204 -21.03 -16.68 -5.15
CA GLU A 204 -21.56 -17.29 -6.38
C GLU A 204 -22.39 -16.33 -7.25
N HIS A 205 -22.97 -15.28 -6.66
CA HIS A 205 -23.94 -14.40 -7.32
C HIS A 205 -23.36 -13.06 -7.80
N ILE A 206 -22.07 -12.81 -7.60
CA ILE A 206 -21.43 -11.59 -8.08
C ILE A 206 -20.76 -11.93 -9.41
N PRO A 207 -21.18 -11.30 -10.53
CA PRO A 207 -20.50 -11.46 -11.80
C PRO A 207 -19.09 -10.88 -11.66
N HIS A 208 -18.13 -11.76 -11.41
CA HIS A 208 -16.72 -11.41 -11.50
C HIS A 208 -16.35 -11.25 -12.98
N PRO A 209 -15.38 -10.38 -13.32
CA PRO A 209 -14.81 -10.32 -14.67
C PRO A 209 -14.17 -11.66 -15.10
N LEU A 210 -14.04 -12.60 -14.16
CA LEU A 210 -13.59 -13.98 -14.37
C LEU A 210 -14.71 -14.97 -14.76
N GLY A 211 -15.96 -14.53 -14.86
CA GLY A 211 -17.11 -15.36 -15.25
C GLY A 211 -17.81 -16.09 -14.09
N GLN A 212 -19.11 -16.33 -14.25
CA GLN A 212 -20.11 -16.83 -13.28
C GLN A 212 -19.89 -18.26 -12.70
N SER A 213 -18.68 -18.84 -12.69
CA SER A 213 -18.56 -20.31 -12.51
C SER A 213 -17.63 -20.86 -11.43
N TRP A 214 -17.05 -20.03 -10.55
CA TRP A 214 -16.21 -20.57 -9.46
C TRP A 214 -16.98 -21.49 -8.51
N ALA A 215 -18.19 -21.04 -8.13
CA ALA A 215 -19.23 -21.78 -7.43
C ALA A 215 -19.45 -23.22 -7.93
N ARG A 216 -19.49 -23.41 -9.25
CA ARG A 216 -20.04 -24.63 -9.86
C ARG A 216 -18.99 -25.66 -10.28
N LYS A 217 -17.68 -25.36 -10.22
CA LYS A 217 -16.65 -26.21 -10.84
C LYS A 217 -15.46 -26.66 -10.00
N GLN A 218 -15.25 -26.18 -8.76
CA GLN A 218 -14.06 -26.58 -7.98
C GLN A 218 -14.30 -27.04 -6.55
N ALA A 219 -15.56 -27.04 -6.07
CA ALA A 219 -15.91 -27.74 -4.83
C ALA A 219 -15.71 -29.27 -4.91
N SER A 220 -15.28 -29.82 -6.06
CA SER A 220 -15.15 -31.27 -6.21
C SER A 220 -13.77 -31.88 -6.44
N ASP A 221 -12.69 -31.27 -7.00
CA ASP A 221 -11.53 -32.18 -7.25
C ASP A 221 -10.07 -31.75 -7.55
N ARG A 222 -9.63 -30.48 -7.76
CA ARG A 222 -8.27 -30.29 -8.36
C ARG A 222 -7.34 -29.17 -7.88
N LEU A 223 -7.56 -28.54 -6.73
CA LEU A 223 -6.56 -27.61 -6.16
C LEU A 223 -5.77 -28.17 -4.96
N ILE A 224 -6.13 -29.36 -4.45
CA ILE A 224 -5.63 -29.83 -3.14
C ILE A 224 -4.56 -30.93 -3.22
N SER A 225 -4.21 -31.45 -4.41
CA SER A 225 -3.32 -32.62 -4.49
C SER A 225 -1.82 -32.35 -4.32
N ARG A 226 -1.34 -31.10 -4.25
CA ARG A 226 0.12 -30.83 -4.26
C ARG A 226 0.73 -30.13 -3.03
N SER A 227 -0.05 -29.72 -2.03
CA SER A 227 0.49 -28.95 -0.89
C SER A 227 0.68 -29.72 0.42
N GLY A 228 0.42 -31.04 0.43
CA GLY A 228 0.60 -31.89 1.62
C GLY A 228 1.99 -32.48 1.80
N ASP A 229 2.90 -32.28 0.85
CA ASP A 229 4.25 -32.85 0.91
C ASP A 229 5.26 -31.79 1.42
N PRO A 230 6.01 -32.03 2.51
CA PRO A 230 7.07 -31.12 2.96
C PRO A 230 8.14 -30.86 1.89
N ALA A 231 8.30 -31.74 0.89
CA ALA A 231 9.13 -31.48 -0.29
C ALA A 231 8.55 -30.39 -1.21
N SER A 232 7.22 -30.22 -1.25
CA SER A 232 6.52 -29.20 -2.04
C SER A 232 6.66 -27.79 -1.43
N GLN A 233 6.72 -27.67 -0.10
CA GLN A 233 6.97 -26.37 0.56
C GLN A 233 8.38 -25.81 0.28
N ARG A 234 9.39 -26.69 0.16
CA ARG A 234 10.72 -26.28 -0.33
C ARG A 234 10.67 -25.80 -1.77
N SER A 235 9.80 -26.38 -2.59
CA SER A 235 9.64 -25.97 -3.99
C SER A 235 8.98 -24.58 -4.12
N VAL A 236 8.04 -24.21 -3.23
CA VAL A 236 7.44 -22.86 -3.21
C VAL A 236 8.48 -21.80 -2.86
N CYS A 237 9.45 -22.14 -2.00
CA CYS A 237 10.60 -21.29 -1.68
C CYS A 237 11.59 -21.14 -2.86
N CYS A 238 11.59 -22.04 -3.83
CA CYS A 238 12.56 -22.06 -4.94
C CYS A 238 11.98 -21.75 -6.33
N PHE A 239 10.66 -21.56 -6.47
CA PHE A 239 10.00 -21.36 -7.77
C PHE A 239 9.40 -19.97 -8.02
N LEU A 240 9.61 -19.00 -7.12
CA LEU A 240 9.17 -17.60 -7.28
C LEU A 240 10.36 -16.66 -7.52
#